data_AF-A0A945GRK6-F1
#
_entry.id   AF-A0A945GRK6-F1
#
_cell.length_a   1.000
_cell.length_b   1.000
_cell.length_c   1.000
_cell.angle_alpha   90.00
_cell.angle_beta   90.00
_cell.angle_gamma   90.00
#
_symmetry.space_group_name_H-M   'P 1'
#
loop_
_entity.id
_entity.type
_entity.pdbx_description
1 polymer ?
#
loop_
_entity_poly.entity_id
_entity_poly.type
_entity_poly.pdbx_seq_one_letter_code
_entity_poly.pdbx_strand_id
1 'polypeptide(L)'
;MPDLFSPTSVGKLTLGNHLMRSATAERLSNSETGRPLPALASQYRDLALGGIGLIVTGHAYIEPAGKAHPQMAAITDDGLISTWRETIRPAQQAGARVMMQINHSGSNCDPTVNADRISPSGVATNDLTQPRAMTTDEVERIVRAFGQAALRAKQGGLDGCEI
;
A
#
# COMPACT_ATOMS: atom_id res chain seq x y z
N MET A 1 -1.32 23.69 -22.76
CA MET A 1 -1.54 22.80 -21.60
C MET A 1 -1.33 21.37 -22.07
N PRO A 2 -0.70 20.50 -21.28
CA PRO A 2 -0.71 19.07 -21.59
C PRO A 2 -2.16 18.57 -21.59
N ASP A 3 -2.52 17.78 -22.60
CA ASP A 3 -3.83 17.15 -22.70
C ASP A 3 -3.94 16.03 -21.66
N LEU A 4 -5.06 15.99 -20.92
CA LEU A 4 -5.34 15.04 -19.84
C LEU A 4 -5.17 13.58 -20.31
N PHE A 5 -5.49 13.29 -21.57
CA PHE A 5 -5.44 11.94 -22.15
C PHE A 5 -4.16 11.65 -22.94
N SER A 6 -3.25 12.60 -23.04
CA SER A 6 -1.96 12.38 -23.69
C SER A 6 -1.04 11.53 -22.79
N PRO A 7 -0.23 10.62 -23.37
CA PRO A 7 0.76 9.87 -22.60
C PRO A 7 1.76 10.77 -21.88
N THR A 8 2.25 10.32 -20.73
CA THR A 8 3.26 11.02 -19.95
C THR A 8 4.26 10.05 -19.34
N SER A 9 5.38 10.57 -18.83
CA SER A 9 6.41 9.77 -18.18
C SER A 9 6.66 10.23 -16.75
N VAL A 10 6.74 9.26 -15.83
CA VAL A 10 7.14 9.46 -14.44
C VAL A 10 8.37 8.61 -14.18
N GLY A 11 9.54 9.23 -14.15
CA GLY A 11 10.81 8.51 -14.11
C GLY A 11 10.96 7.58 -15.32
N LYS A 12 10.91 6.26 -15.08
CA LYS A 12 10.98 5.23 -16.13
C LYS A 12 9.62 4.66 -16.54
N LEU A 13 8.54 5.10 -15.91
CA LEU A 13 7.19 4.63 -16.20
C LEU A 13 6.58 5.49 -17.31
N THR A 14 6.05 4.84 -18.34
CA THR A 14 5.16 5.48 -19.32
C THR A 14 3.72 5.20 -18.91
N LEU A 15 2.95 6.27 -18.70
CA LEU A 15 1.53 6.26 -18.39
C LEU A 15 0.74 6.63 -19.63
N GLY A 16 -0.42 5.99 -19.85
CA GLY A 16 -1.27 6.27 -21.02
C GLY A 16 -1.96 7.63 -20.98
N ASN A 17 -2.05 8.26 -19.81
CA ASN A 17 -2.69 9.55 -19.57
C ASN A 17 -2.25 10.13 -18.20
N HIS A 18 -2.79 11.28 -17.84
CA HIS A 18 -2.53 11.97 -16.57
C HIS A 18 -3.54 11.62 -15.47
N LEU A 19 -4.34 10.55 -15.64
CA LEU A 19 -5.30 10.09 -14.65
C LEU A 19 -4.64 9.10 -13.69
N MET A 20 -4.61 9.48 -12.41
CA MET A 20 -4.17 8.63 -11.32
C MET A 20 -5.35 8.34 -10.39
N ARG A 21 -5.60 7.05 -10.11
CA ARG A 21 -6.44 6.67 -8.97
C ARG A 21 -5.62 6.76 -7.69
N SER A 22 -6.01 7.68 -6.80
CA SER A 22 -5.40 7.89 -5.48
C SER A 22 -5.48 6.65 -4.60
N ALA A 23 -4.51 6.47 -3.70
CA ALA A 23 -4.59 5.49 -2.64
C ALA A 23 -5.88 5.69 -1.82
N THR A 24 -6.59 4.59 -1.59
CA THR A 24 -7.94 4.58 -0.98
C THR A 24 -8.07 3.26 -0.25
N ALA A 25 -8.44 3.24 1.04
CA ALA A 25 -8.54 1.99 1.80
C ALA A 25 -9.67 1.09 1.28
N GLU A 26 -9.35 0.11 0.42
CA GLU A 26 -10.38 -0.71 -0.25
C GLU A 26 -11.08 -1.69 0.70
N ARG A 27 -10.41 -2.07 1.79
CA ARG A 27 -10.87 -3.09 2.74
C ARG A 27 -11.18 -4.45 2.09
N LEU A 28 -10.45 -4.79 1.02
CA LEU A 28 -10.57 -6.05 0.27
C LEU A 28 -9.41 -7.02 0.54
N SER A 29 -8.93 -7.06 1.79
CA SER A 29 -7.91 -8.03 2.23
C SER A 29 -8.43 -8.87 3.39
N ASN A 30 -7.91 -10.08 3.52
CA ASN A 30 -8.23 -10.97 4.63
C ASN A 30 -7.88 -10.31 5.98
N SER A 31 -8.80 -10.36 6.94
CA SER A 31 -8.71 -9.61 8.19
C SER A 31 -7.56 -10.02 9.10
N GLU A 32 -7.09 -11.26 8.98
CA GLU A 32 -6.04 -11.81 9.82
C GLU A 32 -4.68 -11.68 9.13
N THR A 33 -4.59 -12.17 7.89
CA THR A 33 -3.34 -12.29 7.14
C THR A 33 -2.97 -11.05 6.34
N GLY A 34 -3.93 -10.15 6.08
CA GLY A 34 -3.76 -9.01 5.17
C GLY A 34 -3.52 -9.41 3.71
N ARG A 35 -3.75 -10.67 3.35
CA ARG A 35 -3.67 -11.14 1.97
C ARG A 35 -4.78 -10.49 1.12
N PRO A 36 -4.44 -9.86 -0.01
CA PRO A 36 -5.43 -9.40 -0.99
C PRO A 36 -6.43 -10.49 -1.35
N LEU A 37 -7.71 -10.13 -1.41
CA LEU A 37 -8.78 -11.01 -1.91
C LEU A 37 -8.93 -10.85 -3.42
N PRO A 38 -9.47 -11.86 -4.14
CA PRO A 38 -9.72 -11.77 -5.59
C PRO A 38 -10.56 -10.55 -6.00
N ALA A 39 -11.43 -10.06 -5.12
CA ALA A 39 -12.20 -8.84 -5.34
C ALA A 39 -11.32 -7.60 -5.58
N LEU A 40 -10.16 -7.51 -4.93
CA LEU A 40 -9.22 -6.40 -5.12
C LEU A 40 -8.62 -6.42 -6.54
N ALA A 41 -8.30 -7.61 -7.05
CA ALA A 41 -7.81 -7.78 -8.41
C ALA A 41 -8.86 -7.34 -9.46
N SER A 42 -10.12 -7.73 -9.24
CA SER A 42 -11.24 -7.28 -10.08
C SER A 42 -11.40 -5.77 -10.05
N GLN A 43 -11.32 -5.14 -8.87
CA GLN A 43 -11.43 -3.68 -8.76
C GLN A 43 -10.33 -2.95 -9.53
N TYR A 44 -9.07 -3.38 -9.41
CA TYR A 44 -7.98 -2.76 -10.18
C TYR A 44 -8.10 -2.98 -11.68
N ARG A 45 -8.55 -4.18 -12.11
CA ARG A 45 -8.87 -4.43 -13.53
C ARG A 45 -9.93 -3.46 -14.04
N ASP A 46 -11.02 -3.31 -13.31
CA ASP A 46 -12.16 -2.50 -13.74
C ASP A 46 -11.79 -1.01 -13.80
N LEU A 47 -10.97 -0.53 -12.86
CA LEU A 47 -10.37 0.82 -12.90
C LEU A 47 -9.50 1.02 -14.15
N ALA A 48 -8.65 0.04 -14.47
CA ALA A 48 -7.79 0.09 -15.65
C ALA A 48 -8.60 0.09 -16.95
N LEU A 49 -9.63 -0.77 -17.06
CA LEU A 49 -10.55 -0.80 -18.20
C LEU A 49 -11.36 0.50 -18.34
N GLY A 50 -11.59 1.21 -17.22
CA GLY A 50 -12.16 2.56 -17.21
C GLY A 50 -11.21 3.66 -17.70
N GLY A 51 -9.97 3.34 -18.06
CA GLY A 51 -9.00 4.26 -18.64
C GLY A 51 -8.06 4.92 -17.64
N ILE A 52 -7.95 4.44 -16.39
CA ILE A 52 -6.96 4.96 -15.44
C ILE A 52 -5.54 4.56 -15.87
N GLY A 53 -4.65 5.55 -16.01
CA GLY A 53 -3.26 5.33 -16.41
C GLY A 53 -2.35 4.83 -15.27
N LEU A 54 -2.58 5.29 -14.04
CA LEU A 54 -1.86 4.86 -12.84
C LEU A 54 -2.83 4.57 -11.68
N ILE A 55 -2.71 3.40 -11.10
CA ILE A 55 -3.43 3.00 -9.90
C ILE A 55 -2.43 2.96 -8.74
N VAL A 56 -2.68 3.73 -7.69
CA VAL A 56 -2.02 3.53 -6.40
C VAL A 56 -2.92 2.67 -5.53
N THR A 57 -2.39 1.55 -5.01
CA THR A 57 -3.15 0.68 -4.10
C THR A 57 -3.55 1.43 -2.83
N GLY A 58 -4.56 0.96 -2.11
CA GLY A 58 -4.69 1.32 -0.70
C GLY A 58 -3.45 0.93 0.10
N HIS A 59 -3.28 1.55 1.26
CA HIS A 59 -2.12 1.37 2.10
C HIS A 59 -1.91 -0.11 2.47
N ALA A 60 -0.71 -0.61 2.20
CA ALA A 60 -0.25 -1.92 2.60
C ALA A 60 0.71 -1.81 3.79
N TYR A 61 0.42 -2.50 4.89
CA TYR A 61 1.29 -2.43 6.07
C TYR A 61 2.59 -3.20 5.83
N ILE A 62 3.71 -2.57 6.19
CA ILE A 62 5.07 -3.10 6.01
C ILE A 62 5.48 -4.09 7.10
N GLU A 63 4.78 -4.06 8.24
CA GLU A 63 4.95 -4.95 9.37
C GLU A 63 3.64 -5.06 10.18
N PRO A 64 3.42 -6.14 10.96
CA PRO A 64 2.18 -6.34 11.70
C PRO A 64 1.78 -5.16 12.60
N ALA A 65 2.76 -4.53 13.28
CA ALA A 65 2.50 -3.40 14.16
C ALA A 65 2.00 -2.14 13.43
N GLY A 66 2.19 -2.07 12.11
CA GLY A 66 1.78 -0.95 11.27
C GLY A 66 0.36 -1.06 10.71
N LYS A 67 -0.39 -2.12 11.02
CA LYS A 67 -1.69 -2.42 10.42
C LYS A 67 -2.81 -1.53 10.95
N ALA A 68 -3.32 -0.60 10.14
CA ALA A 68 -4.35 0.38 10.53
C ALA A 68 -5.69 -0.22 10.97
N HIS A 69 -6.18 -1.21 10.23
CA HIS A 69 -7.52 -1.78 10.38
C HIS A 69 -7.54 -3.24 9.90
N PRO A 70 -8.54 -4.06 10.29
CA PRO A 70 -8.51 -5.51 10.03
C PRO A 70 -8.28 -5.86 8.55
N GLN A 71 -8.99 -5.20 7.63
CA GLN A 71 -8.97 -5.51 6.20
C GLN A 71 -7.89 -4.75 5.40
N MET A 72 -6.84 -4.27 6.07
CA MET A 72 -5.71 -3.60 5.41
C MET A 72 -4.86 -4.64 4.68
N ALA A 73 -4.34 -4.31 3.50
CA ALA A 73 -3.46 -5.21 2.78
C ALA A 73 -2.06 -5.27 3.43
N ALA A 74 -1.34 -6.37 3.25
CA ALA A 74 -0.01 -6.58 3.82
C ALA A 74 1.08 -6.61 2.73
N ILE A 75 2.32 -6.24 3.08
CA ILE A 75 3.52 -6.54 2.29
C ILE A 75 4.70 -6.93 3.21
N THR A 76 4.37 -7.72 4.22
CA THR A 76 5.23 -8.02 5.39
C THR A 76 6.23 -9.15 5.20
N ASP A 77 5.94 -10.08 4.29
CA ASP A 77 6.70 -11.30 4.07
C ASP A 77 6.69 -11.72 2.59
N ASP A 78 7.63 -12.60 2.24
CA ASP A 78 7.88 -12.99 0.86
C ASP A 78 6.74 -13.86 0.27
N GLY A 79 5.92 -14.47 1.14
CA GLY A 79 4.74 -15.23 0.74
C GLY A 79 3.66 -14.38 0.09
N LEU A 80 3.72 -13.05 0.23
CA LEU A 80 2.78 -12.10 -0.38
C LEU A 80 3.21 -11.68 -1.80
N ILE A 81 4.44 -11.98 -2.22
CA ILE A 81 4.97 -11.56 -3.52
C ILE A 81 4.14 -12.14 -4.67
N SER A 82 3.83 -13.43 -4.64
CA SER A 82 3.00 -14.06 -5.68
C SER A 82 1.56 -13.55 -5.65
N THR A 83 0.99 -13.38 -4.45
CA THR A 83 -0.37 -12.85 -4.27
C THR A 83 -0.50 -11.45 -4.86
N TRP A 84 0.45 -10.56 -4.60
CA TRP A 84 0.44 -9.23 -5.20
C TRP A 84 0.61 -9.27 -6.71
N ARG A 85 1.51 -10.10 -7.22
CA ARG A 85 1.69 -10.30 -8.66
C ARG A 85 0.39 -10.72 -9.35
N GLU A 86 -0.37 -11.62 -8.75
CA GLU A 86 -1.68 -12.03 -9.25
C GLU A 86 -2.72 -10.93 -9.13
N THR A 87 -2.68 -10.16 -8.04
CA THR A 87 -3.63 -9.07 -7.77
C THR A 87 -3.53 -7.95 -8.80
N ILE A 88 -2.32 -7.55 -9.19
CA ILE A 88 -2.11 -6.39 -10.08
C ILE A 88 -2.11 -6.74 -11.57
N ARG A 89 -1.83 -8.00 -11.92
CA ARG A 89 -1.65 -8.44 -13.31
C ARG A 89 -2.83 -8.08 -14.22
N PRO A 90 -4.11 -8.26 -13.81
CA PRO A 90 -5.24 -7.89 -14.66
C PRO A 90 -5.27 -6.40 -15.02
N ALA A 91 -4.91 -5.51 -14.09
CA ALA A 91 -4.86 -4.07 -14.35
C ALA A 91 -3.72 -3.70 -15.30
N GLN A 92 -2.54 -4.31 -15.12
CA GLN A 92 -1.40 -4.12 -16.02
C GLN A 92 -1.67 -4.64 -17.43
N GLN A 93 -2.37 -5.78 -17.56
CA GLN A 93 -2.81 -6.30 -18.86
C GLN A 93 -3.82 -5.38 -19.55
N ALA A 94 -4.62 -4.65 -18.78
CA ALA A 94 -5.54 -3.63 -19.29
C ALA A 94 -4.85 -2.27 -19.58
N GLY A 95 -3.52 -2.17 -19.41
CA GLY A 95 -2.72 -1.01 -19.79
C GLY A 95 -2.42 -0.01 -18.68
N ALA A 96 -2.90 -0.22 -17.45
CA ALA A 96 -2.58 0.63 -16.32
C ALA A 96 -1.21 0.28 -15.71
N ARG A 97 -0.57 1.25 -15.07
CA ARG A 97 0.52 0.99 -14.12
C ARG A 97 -0.04 0.87 -12.72
N VAL A 98 0.59 0.06 -11.87
CA VAL A 98 0.16 -0.14 -10.48
C VAL A 98 1.32 0.10 -9.52
N MET A 99 1.19 1.11 -8.67
CA MET A 99 2.12 1.40 -7.57
C MET A 99 1.50 1.02 -6.24
N MET A 100 2.31 0.58 -5.28
CA MET A 100 1.84 0.22 -3.94
C MET A 100 2.10 1.35 -2.95
N GLN A 101 1.06 1.81 -2.24
CA GLN A 101 1.27 2.65 -1.05
C GLN A 101 1.75 1.75 0.10
N ILE A 102 3.01 1.87 0.51
CA ILE A 102 3.56 1.16 1.67
C ILE A 102 3.43 2.04 2.90
N ASN A 103 2.94 1.50 4.01
CA ASN A 103 2.51 2.31 5.15
C ASN A 103 2.84 1.68 6.50
N HIS A 104 2.99 2.55 7.51
CA HIS A 104 2.95 2.19 8.92
C HIS A 104 2.03 3.17 9.65
N SER A 105 0.93 2.69 10.23
CA SER A 105 -0.10 3.58 10.79
C SER A 105 0.27 4.23 12.12
N GLY A 106 1.25 3.68 12.86
CA GLY A 106 1.74 4.27 14.10
C GLY A 106 0.61 4.54 15.09
N SER A 107 0.47 5.79 15.53
CA SER A 107 -0.60 6.20 16.45
C SER A 107 -1.98 6.22 15.81
N ASN A 108 -2.15 6.11 14.50
CA ASN A 108 -3.48 6.06 13.87
C ASN A 108 -4.02 4.63 13.70
N CYS A 109 -3.32 3.63 14.22
CA CYS A 109 -3.80 2.25 14.22
C CYS A 109 -5.04 2.08 15.11
N ASP A 110 -6.01 1.29 14.66
CA ASP A 110 -7.11 0.78 15.47
C ASP A 110 -6.54 -0.04 16.65
N PRO A 111 -6.86 0.31 17.92
CA PRO A 111 -6.33 -0.38 19.09
C PRO A 111 -6.79 -1.84 19.20
N THR A 112 -7.87 -2.23 18.51
CA THR A 112 -8.31 -3.63 18.44
C THR A 112 -7.44 -4.46 17.49
N VAL A 113 -6.68 -3.80 16.61
CA VAL A 113 -5.77 -4.43 15.65
C VAL A 113 -4.34 -4.44 16.18
N ASN A 114 -3.88 -3.32 16.75
CA ASN A 114 -2.62 -3.26 17.47
C ASN A 114 -2.78 -2.41 18.74
N ALA A 115 -2.60 -3.05 19.89
CA ALA A 115 -2.66 -2.39 21.18
C ALA A 115 -1.34 -1.64 21.53
N ASP A 116 -0.18 -2.10 21.04
CA ASP A 116 1.11 -1.43 21.25
C ASP A 116 1.34 -0.39 20.15
N ARG A 117 0.62 0.72 20.29
CA ARG A 117 0.71 1.85 19.36
C ARG A 117 1.94 2.68 19.66
N ILE A 118 2.63 3.10 18.61
CA ILE A 118 3.86 3.87 18.70
C ILE A 118 3.73 5.22 17.99
N SER A 119 4.44 6.22 18.50
CA SER A 119 4.57 7.54 17.89
C SER A 119 5.97 8.12 18.18
N PRO A 120 6.41 9.17 17.48
CA PRO A 120 7.73 9.76 17.71
C PRO A 120 7.97 10.18 19.18
N SER A 121 6.93 10.71 19.84
CA SER A 121 7.06 11.31 21.18
C SER A 121 6.15 10.67 22.23
N GLY A 122 5.43 9.60 21.90
CA GLY A 122 4.43 9.00 22.79
C GLY A 122 3.25 9.92 23.05
N VAL A 123 2.85 10.74 22.05
CA VAL A 123 1.75 11.70 22.15
C VAL A 123 0.60 11.26 21.26
N ALA A 124 -0.60 11.16 21.81
CA ALA A 124 -1.80 10.87 21.05
C ALA A 124 -2.18 12.05 20.15
N THR A 125 -2.53 11.77 18.90
CA THR A 125 -3.01 12.73 17.91
C THR A 125 -4.50 12.57 17.62
N ASN A 126 -5.16 11.70 18.38
CA ASN A 126 -6.55 11.30 18.25
C ASN A 126 -7.06 10.80 19.62
N ASP A 127 -8.36 10.56 19.73
CA ASP A 127 -9.00 10.11 20.98
C ASP A 127 -8.80 8.60 21.27
N LEU A 128 -7.89 7.94 20.57
CA LEU A 128 -7.56 6.56 20.83
C LEU A 128 -6.58 6.45 22.01
N THR A 129 -6.29 5.24 22.47
CA THR A 129 -5.33 4.95 23.56
C THR A 129 -3.98 5.68 23.41
N GLN A 130 -3.33 6.01 24.54
CA GLN A 130 -2.04 6.68 24.49
C GLN A 130 -0.98 5.80 23.77
N PRO A 131 -0.29 6.30 22.73
CA PRO A 131 0.83 5.58 22.14
C PRO A 131 2.09 5.71 22.99
N ARG A 132 3.00 4.74 22.89
CA ARG A 132 4.34 4.83 23.46
C ARG A 132 5.28 5.61 22.53
N ALA A 133 6.31 6.24 23.11
CA ALA A 133 7.41 6.82 22.34
C ALA A 133 8.27 5.72 21.73
N MET A 134 8.64 5.89 20.46
CA MET A 134 9.53 4.96 19.77
C MET A 134 10.95 5.00 20.33
N THR A 135 11.59 3.83 20.41
CA THR A 135 13.04 3.75 20.62
C THR A 135 13.78 3.93 19.30
N THR A 136 15.07 4.26 19.35
CA THR A 136 15.92 4.34 18.16
C THR A 136 15.94 3.01 17.38
N ASP A 137 16.01 1.88 18.09
CA ASP A 137 16.00 0.56 17.46
C ASP A 137 14.71 0.30 16.68
N GLU A 138 13.56 0.76 17.19
CA GLU A 138 12.28 0.68 16.50
C GLU A 138 12.22 1.55 15.25
N VAL A 139 12.77 2.77 15.32
CA VAL A 139 12.91 3.63 14.13
C VAL A 139 13.71 2.91 13.06
N GLU A 140 14.89 2.39 13.42
CA GLU A 140 15.73 1.69 12.44
C GLU A 140 15.08 0.43 11.87
N ARG A 141 14.37 -0.33 12.72
CA ARG A 141 13.63 -1.51 12.32
C ARG A 141 12.52 -1.16 11.32
N ILE A 142 11.78 -0.08 11.55
CA ILE A 142 10.74 0.41 10.63
C ILE A 142 11.35 0.87 9.31
N VAL A 143 12.48 1.61 9.34
CA VAL A 143 13.21 1.99 8.11
C VAL A 143 13.59 0.75 7.30
N ARG A 144 14.13 -0.29 7.96
CA ARG A 144 14.42 -1.57 7.31
C ARG A 144 13.16 -2.23 6.75
N ALA A 145 12.05 -2.20 7.48
CA ALA A 145 10.76 -2.76 7.04
C ALA A 145 10.23 -2.06 5.78
N PHE A 146 10.33 -0.73 5.68
CA PHE A 146 9.98 0.02 4.47
C PHE A 146 10.84 -0.41 3.27
N GLY A 147 12.16 -0.57 3.49
CA GLY A 147 13.08 -1.06 2.45
C GLY A 147 12.73 -2.48 1.97
N GLN A 148 12.41 -3.39 2.89
CA GLN A 148 11.98 -4.75 2.54
C GLN A 148 10.62 -4.78 1.84
N ALA A 149 9.66 -3.96 2.27
CA ALA A 149 8.38 -3.81 1.61
C ALA A 149 8.53 -3.33 0.16
N ALA A 150 9.37 -2.32 -0.08
CA ALA A 150 9.67 -1.84 -1.43
C ALA A 150 10.35 -2.91 -2.30
N LEU A 151 11.26 -3.70 -1.72
CA LEU A 151 11.88 -4.84 -2.41
C LEU A 151 10.86 -5.90 -2.81
N ARG A 152 9.96 -6.27 -1.91
CA ARG A 152 8.87 -7.23 -2.18
C ARG A 152 7.89 -6.72 -3.21
N ALA A 153 7.51 -5.44 -3.15
CA ALA A 153 6.67 -4.81 -4.16
C ALA A 153 7.31 -4.91 -5.55
N LYS A 154 8.60 -4.58 -5.67
CA LYS A 154 9.38 -4.74 -6.91
C LYS A 154 9.40 -6.20 -7.39
N GLN A 155 9.67 -7.16 -6.50
CA GLN A 155 9.65 -8.60 -6.83
C GLN A 155 8.25 -9.10 -7.23
N GLY A 156 7.20 -8.50 -6.68
CA GLY A 156 5.80 -8.72 -7.02
C GLY A 156 5.40 -8.17 -8.38
N GLY A 157 6.26 -7.36 -9.01
CA GLY A 157 6.00 -6.75 -10.32
C GLY A 157 5.21 -5.44 -10.26
N LEU A 158 5.10 -4.83 -9.07
CA LEU A 158 4.57 -3.47 -8.95
C LEU A 158 5.49 -2.50 -9.71
N ASP A 159 4.89 -1.49 -10.32
CA ASP A 159 5.59 -0.47 -11.10
C ASP A 159 6.31 0.57 -10.21
N GLY A 160 6.02 0.57 -8.90
CA GLY A 160 6.70 1.43 -7.92
C GLY A 160 6.04 1.41 -6.54
N CYS A 161 6.52 2.27 -5.64
CA CYS A 161 5.94 2.49 -4.31
C CYS A 161 5.63 3.98 -4.08
N GLU A 162 4.56 4.23 -3.34
CA GLU A 162 4.25 5.51 -2.68
C GLU A 162 4.49 5.33 -1.17
N ILE A 163 5.08 6.32 -0.51
CA ILE A 163 5.45 6.32 0.92
C ILE A 163 4.73 7.47 1.62
#